data_AF-A0A5Y5D5F7-F1
#
_entry.id   AF-A0A5Y5D5F7-F1
#
_cell.length_a   1.000
_cell.length_b   1.000
_cell.length_c   1.000
_cell.angle_alpha   90.00
_cell.angle_beta   90.00
_cell.angle_gamma   90.00
#
_symmetry.space_group_name_H-M   'P 1'
#
loop_
_entity.id
_entity.type
_entity.pdbx_description
1 polymer ?
#
loop_
_entity_poly.entity_id
_entity_poly.type
_entity_poly.pdbx_seq_one_letter_code
_entity_poly.pdbx_strand_id
1 'polypeptide(L)'
;NEDLLEKLKQKLESNGKLSGFIIDEDDTGPSSSVYRTRFGGLLRAYTLIGYKPEHDYSYLKINEALRSFYSEIIEDFKGEILKSNCHIDEYKYAPMLYINDEFLISVLVTKCIHMKSGKLRWKVRFDNSQKADITIVIRMNSQNISPLDFYIIPKIENEYSKMCMTETNNIRLDLYRFDNLDKLLQIITRMKVRELYAA
;
A
#
# COMPACT_ATOMS: atom_id res chain seq x y z
N ASN A 1 28.33 6.54 -11.97
CA ASN A 1 27.25 5.55 -12.24
C ASN A 1 27.77 4.34 -12.99
N GLU A 2 28.63 4.52 -13.98
CA GLU A 2 29.23 3.42 -14.75
C GLU A 2 30.03 2.44 -13.88
N ASP A 3 30.87 2.91 -12.95
CA ASP A 3 31.64 2.03 -12.05
C ASP A 3 30.80 1.04 -11.24
N LEU A 4 29.61 1.45 -10.79
CA LEU A 4 28.71 0.58 -10.05
C LEU A 4 28.13 -0.51 -10.96
N LEU A 5 27.70 -0.13 -12.16
CA LEU A 5 27.17 -1.06 -13.16
C LEU A 5 28.25 -2.04 -13.62
N GLU A 6 29.50 -1.58 -13.75
CA GLU A 6 30.63 -2.43 -14.12
C GLU A 6 30.93 -3.50 -13.05
N LYS A 7 30.95 -3.10 -11.77
CA LYS A 7 31.04 -4.06 -10.65
C LYS A 7 29.88 -5.07 -10.65
N LEU A 8 28.68 -4.62 -11.04
CA LEU A 8 27.50 -5.47 -11.11
C LEU A 8 27.60 -6.48 -12.27
N LYS A 9 28.17 -6.08 -13.42
CA LYS A 9 28.48 -6.99 -14.54
C LYS A 9 29.53 -8.02 -14.15
N GLN A 10 30.62 -7.61 -13.51
CA GLN A 10 31.66 -8.53 -13.04
C GLN A 10 31.10 -9.60 -12.09
N LYS A 11 30.21 -9.18 -11.17
CA LYS A 11 29.49 -10.13 -10.30
C LYS A 11 28.60 -11.09 -11.09
N LEU A 12 27.91 -10.62 -12.13
CA LEU A 12 27.08 -11.46 -12.97
C LEU A 12 27.91 -12.51 -13.71
N GLU A 13 29.03 -12.10 -14.31
CA GLU A 13 29.96 -13.00 -15.00
C GLU A 13 30.52 -14.06 -14.05
N SER A 14 30.85 -13.67 -12.82
CA SER A 14 31.43 -14.58 -11.81
C SER A 14 30.42 -15.59 -11.26
N ASN A 15 29.16 -15.19 -11.06
CA ASN A 15 28.15 -16.02 -10.37
C ASN A 15 27.12 -16.66 -11.31
N GLY A 16 27.08 -16.24 -12.58
CA GLY A 16 26.06 -16.64 -13.56
C GLY A 16 24.65 -16.09 -13.30
N LYS A 17 24.38 -15.57 -12.10
CA LYS A 17 23.11 -14.97 -11.68
C LYS A 17 23.33 -13.89 -10.63
N LEU A 18 22.37 -12.97 -10.52
CA LEU A 18 22.33 -11.94 -9.49
C LEU A 18 21.04 -12.01 -8.68
N SER A 19 21.17 -11.77 -7.37
CA SER A 19 20.09 -11.47 -6.45
C SER A 19 20.60 -10.44 -5.43
N GLY A 20 19.71 -9.81 -4.66
CA GLY A 20 20.13 -8.93 -3.57
C GLY A 20 21.07 -9.64 -2.59
N PHE A 21 20.77 -10.91 -2.29
CA PHE A 21 21.57 -11.76 -1.42
C PHE A 21 22.98 -11.99 -1.97
N ILE A 22 23.12 -12.39 -3.25
CA ILE A 22 24.43 -12.62 -3.89
C ILE A 22 25.26 -11.33 -3.93
N ILE A 23 24.60 -10.17 -4.08
CA ILE A 23 25.31 -8.88 -4.04
C ILE A 23 25.83 -8.60 -2.63
N ASP A 24 25.00 -8.83 -1.61
CA ASP A 24 25.29 -8.56 -0.21
C ASP A 24 26.25 -9.58 0.44
N GLU A 25 26.49 -10.75 -0.19
CA GLU A 25 27.50 -11.74 0.26
C GLU A 25 28.96 -11.33 -0.04
N ASP A 26 29.17 -10.27 -0.81
CA ASP A 26 30.50 -9.75 -1.11
C ASP A 26 30.78 -8.50 -0.27
N ASP A 27 31.56 -8.70 0.77
CA ASP A 27 31.94 -7.65 1.71
C ASP A 27 32.86 -6.58 1.09
N THR A 28 33.39 -6.80 -0.11
CA THR A 28 34.30 -5.87 -0.79
C THR A 28 33.58 -4.93 -1.77
N GLY A 29 32.33 -5.26 -2.10
CA GLY A 29 31.52 -4.57 -3.12
C GLY A 29 30.45 -3.63 -2.54
N PRO A 30 29.79 -2.84 -3.41
CA PRO A 30 28.60 -2.11 -3.02
C PRO A 30 27.45 -3.07 -2.67
N SER A 31 26.73 -2.79 -1.58
CA SER A 31 25.56 -3.60 -1.20
C SER A 31 24.38 -3.41 -2.16
N SER A 32 23.44 -4.36 -2.14
CA SER A 32 22.21 -4.33 -2.91
C SER A 32 21.37 -3.08 -2.62
N SER A 33 21.46 -2.54 -1.41
CA SER A 33 20.82 -1.28 -1.02
C SER A 33 21.42 -0.07 -1.74
N VAL A 34 22.74 -0.03 -1.96
CA VAL A 34 23.39 1.04 -2.73
C VAL A 34 22.86 1.07 -4.17
N TYR A 35 22.76 -0.10 -4.80
CA TYR A 35 22.20 -0.24 -6.14
C TYR A 35 20.73 0.20 -6.19
N ARG A 36 19.90 -0.22 -5.22
CA ARG A 36 18.49 0.20 -5.13
C ARG A 36 18.35 1.71 -5.07
N THR A 37 19.09 2.37 -4.19
CA THR A 37 19.01 3.83 -4.01
C THR A 37 19.50 4.57 -5.25
N ARG A 38 20.64 4.16 -5.83
CA ARG A 38 21.26 4.86 -6.97
C ARG A 38 20.49 4.71 -8.27
N PHE A 39 19.90 3.54 -8.52
CA PHE A 39 19.25 3.22 -9.78
C PHE A 39 17.72 3.15 -9.67
N GLY A 40 17.14 3.52 -8.53
CA GLY A 40 15.69 3.46 -8.30
C GLY A 40 15.13 2.04 -8.19
N GLY A 41 15.99 1.06 -7.94
CA GLY A 41 15.62 -0.34 -7.77
C GLY A 41 16.66 -1.31 -8.31
N LEU A 42 16.75 -2.48 -7.70
CA LEU A 42 17.73 -3.51 -8.08
C LEU A 42 17.45 -4.05 -9.49
N LEU A 43 16.17 -4.19 -9.85
CA LEU A 43 15.76 -4.59 -11.20
C LEU A 43 16.21 -3.58 -12.26
N ARG A 44 16.12 -2.28 -11.98
CA ARG A 44 16.59 -1.24 -12.91
C ARG A 44 18.10 -1.31 -13.10
N ALA A 45 18.85 -1.55 -12.03
CA ALA A 45 20.30 -1.81 -12.12
C ALA A 45 20.60 -3.06 -12.99
N TYR A 46 19.83 -4.14 -12.85
CA TYR A 46 19.95 -5.33 -13.69
C TYR A 46 19.64 -5.06 -15.17
N THR A 47 18.56 -4.34 -15.47
CA THR A 47 18.21 -3.96 -16.85
C THR A 47 19.31 -3.15 -17.51
N LEU A 48 19.94 -2.22 -16.78
CA LEU A 48 21.04 -1.38 -17.30
C LEU A 48 22.29 -2.18 -17.69
N ILE A 49 22.46 -3.40 -17.15
CA ILE A 49 23.55 -4.31 -17.52
C ILE A 49 23.08 -5.45 -18.45
N GLY A 50 21.84 -5.40 -18.95
CA GLY A 50 21.28 -6.43 -19.82
C GLY A 50 20.91 -7.75 -19.11
N TYR A 51 20.91 -7.77 -17.76
CA TYR A 51 20.56 -8.96 -17.00
C TYR A 51 19.06 -9.05 -16.75
N LYS A 52 18.47 -10.20 -17.11
CA LYS A 52 17.09 -10.55 -16.79
C LYS A 52 17.10 -11.66 -15.74
N PRO A 53 16.76 -11.36 -14.48
CA PRO A 53 16.75 -12.37 -13.43
C PRO A 53 15.73 -13.48 -13.71
N GLU A 54 16.06 -14.72 -13.32
CA GLU A 54 15.13 -15.86 -13.39
C GLU A 54 13.94 -15.70 -12.43
N HIS A 55 14.14 -15.00 -11.30
CA HIS A 55 13.06 -14.72 -10.37
C HIS A 55 12.08 -13.67 -10.92
N ASP A 56 10.79 -13.94 -10.78
CA ASP A 56 9.73 -13.04 -11.19
C ASP A 56 9.71 -11.75 -10.32
N TYR A 57 10.27 -10.66 -10.86
CA TYR A 57 10.20 -9.33 -10.27
C TYR A 57 8.86 -8.61 -10.53
N SER A 58 7.81 -9.32 -10.95
CA SER A 58 6.43 -8.81 -11.05
C SER A 58 6.00 -8.00 -9.81
N TYR A 59 6.49 -8.38 -8.61
CA TYR A 59 6.18 -7.67 -7.37
C TYR A 59 6.62 -6.19 -7.34
N LEU A 60 7.67 -5.80 -8.09
CA LEU A 60 8.09 -4.39 -8.17
C LEU A 60 7.12 -3.58 -9.01
N LYS A 61 6.72 -4.11 -10.17
CA LYS A 61 5.69 -3.48 -11.04
C LYS A 61 4.36 -3.39 -10.30
N ILE A 62 3.98 -4.44 -9.57
CA ILE A 62 2.78 -4.43 -8.72
C ILE A 62 2.92 -3.34 -7.65
N ASN A 63 4.03 -3.25 -6.92
CA ASN A 63 4.20 -2.22 -5.89
C ASN A 63 4.22 -0.79 -6.45
N GLU A 64 4.68 -0.59 -7.68
CA GLU A 64 4.60 0.69 -8.39
C GLU A 64 3.15 1.02 -8.77
N ALA A 65 2.45 0.09 -9.42
CA ALA A 65 1.03 0.23 -9.75
C ALA A 65 0.18 0.51 -8.50
N LEU A 66 0.44 -0.18 -7.39
CA LEU A 66 -0.25 0.04 -6.12
C LEU A 66 0.01 1.43 -5.53
N ARG A 67 1.19 2.02 -5.76
CA ARG A 67 1.50 3.38 -5.31
C ARG A 67 0.77 4.41 -6.15
N SER A 68 0.78 4.27 -7.48
CA SER A 68 0.00 5.14 -8.37
C SER A 68 -1.49 5.05 -8.05
N PHE A 69 -1.98 3.83 -7.84
CA PHE A 69 -3.36 3.57 -7.45
C PHE A 69 -3.73 4.19 -6.09
N TYR A 70 -2.86 4.04 -5.09
CA TYR A 70 -3.05 4.69 -3.79
C TYR A 70 -3.15 6.21 -3.93
N SER A 71 -2.29 6.82 -4.73
CA SER A 71 -2.32 8.26 -4.98
C SER A 71 -3.63 8.71 -5.63
N GLU A 72 -4.12 7.98 -6.63
CA GLU A 72 -5.39 8.26 -7.31
C GLU A 72 -6.57 8.16 -6.33
N ILE A 73 -6.70 7.04 -5.62
CA ILE A 73 -7.79 6.85 -4.64
C ILE A 73 -7.76 7.91 -3.53
N ILE A 74 -6.58 8.25 -3.02
CA ILE A 74 -6.48 9.26 -1.96
C ILE A 74 -6.94 10.62 -2.46
N GLU A 75 -6.57 10.99 -3.68
CA GLU A 75 -6.96 12.28 -4.25
C GLU A 75 -8.47 12.34 -4.49
N ASP A 76 -9.05 11.27 -5.06
CA ASP A 76 -10.50 11.16 -5.24
C ASP A 76 -11.24 11.23 -3.90
N PHE A 77 -10.77 10.48 -2.89
CA PHE A 77 -11.39 10.45 -1.58
C PHE A 77 -11.30 11.80 -0.87
N LYS A 78 -10.15 12.49 -0.95
CA LYS A 78 -10.02 13.87 -0.46
C LYS A 78 -11.01 14.80 -1.17
N GLY A 79 -11.13 14.70 -2.49
CA GLY A 79 -12.07 15.48 -3.28
C GLY A 79 -13.52 15.31 -2.81
N GLU A 80 -13.96 14.08 -2.56
CA GLU A 80 -15.31 13.80 -2.06
C GLU A 80 -15.54 14.30 -0.63
N ILE A 81 -14.54 14.21 0.25
CA ILE A 81 -14.60 14.80 1.60
C ILE A 81 -14.78 16.33 1.51
N LEU A 82 -13.99 17.00 0.67
CA LEU A 82 -14.06 18.46 0.52
C LEU A 82 -15.42 18.92 -0.04
N LYS A 83 -16.02 18.15 -0.97
CA LYS A 83 -17.39 18.39 -1.45
C LYS A 83 -18.46 18.22 -0.37
N SER A 84 -18.18 17.42 0.65
CA SER A 84 -19.10 17.08 1.74
C SER A 84 -19.09 18.08 2.91
N ASN A 85 -18.75 19.35 2.63
CA ASN A 85 -18.59 20.43 3.62
C ASN A 85 -17.60 20.09 4.75
N CYS A 86 -16.59 19.27 4.46
CA CYS A 86 -15.53 18.93 5.41
C CYS A 86 -14.21 19.63 5.05
N HIS A 87 -13.34 19.75 6.05
CA HIS A 87 -11.97 20.25 5.92
C HIS A 87 -10.98 19.11 6.19
N ILE A 88 -9.85 19.10 5.49
CA ILE A 88 -8.74 18.17 5.70
C ILE A 88 -7.48 18.97 6.02
N ASP A 89 -6.86 18.70 7.17
CA ASP A 89 -5.50 19.18 7.45
C ASP A 89 -4.49 18.21 6.83
N GLU A 90 -3.78 18.70 5.80
CA GLU A 90 -2.84 17.90 5.02
C GLU A 90 -1.46 17.75 5.64
N TYR A 91 -1.15 18.47 6.73
CA TYR A 91 0.21 18.59 7.26
C TYR A 91 0.36 17.96 8.64
N LYS A 92 -0.62 18.15 9.53
CA LYS A 92 -0.51 17.81 10.95
C LYS A 92 -0.25 16.32 11.20
N TYR A 93 -0.81 15.44 10.36
CA TYR A 93 -0.72 13.99 10.52
C TYR A 93 -0.41 13.22 9.23
N ALA A 94 0.14 13.89 8.21
CA ALA A 94 0.49 13.25 6.94
C ALA A 94 1.30 11.94 7.15
N PRO A 95 1.00 10.85 6.43
CA PRO A 95 0.05 10.74 5.32
C PRO A 95 -1.41 10.42 5.72
N MET A 96 -1.76 10.47 7.01
CA MET A 96 -3.15 10.30 7.47
C MET A 96 -3.95 11.58 7.22
N LEU A 97 -5.27 11.41 7.07
CA LEU A 97 -6.20 12.51 6.82
C LEU A 97 -6.82 12.93 8.14
N TYR A 98 -6.54 14.16 8.58
CA TYR A 98 -7.16 14.72 9.78
C TYR A 98 -8.34 15.59 9.36
N ILE A 99 -9.54 15.11 9.67
CA ILE A 99 -10.79 15.67 9.14
C ILE A 99 -11.45 16.53 10.21
N ASN A 100 -11.83 17.75 9.85
CA ASN A 100 -12.59 18.70 10.67
C ASN A 100 -11.99 19.00 12.05
N ASP A 101 -10.69 18.80 12.24
CA ASP A 101 -10.02 18.86 13.54
C ASP A 101 -10.56 17.86 14.59
N GLU A 102 -11.29 16.82 14.16
CA GLU A 102 -12.05 15.94 15.06
C GLU A 102 -11.50 14.52 15.11
N PHE A 103 -11.17 13.93 13.97
CA PHE A 103 -10.75 12.54 13.91
C PHE A 103 -9.78 12.28 12.77
N LEU A 104 -9.02 11.19 12.93
CA LEU A 104 -7.92 10.82 12.05
C LEU A 104 -8.25 9.56 11.26
N ILE A 105 -8.18 9.64 9.93
CA ILE A 105 -8.32 8.49 9.03
C ILE A 105 -6.95 8.05 8.51
N SER A 106 -6.66 6.75 8.59
CA SER A 106 -5.57 6.12 7.85
C SER A 106 -6.13 5.30 6.68
N VAL A 107 -5.46 5.33 5.54
CA VAL A 107 -5.83 4.53 4.37
C VAL A 107 -4.65 3.61 4.03
N LEU A 108 -4.92 2.33 3.85
CA LEU A 108 -3.93 1.29 3.58
C LEU A 108 -4.36 0.49 2.36
N VAL A 109 -3.45 0.25 1.42
CA VAL A 109 -3.68 -0.67 0.30
C VAL A 109 -2.96 -1.99 0.58
N THR A 110 -3.68 -3.10 0.49
CA THR A 110 -3.10 -4.44 0.64
C THR A 110 -3.25 -5.26 -0.63
N LYS A 111 -2.13 -5.84 -1.06
CA LYS A 111 -2.06 -6.63 -2.28
C LYS A 111 -2.45 -8.07 -2.07
N CYS A 112 -3.03 -8.67 -3.10
CA CYS A 112 -3.19 -10.10 -3.21
C CYS A 112 -1.83 -10.77 -3.38
N ILE A 113 -1.58 -11.78 -2.55
CA ILE A 113 -0.43 -12.67 -2.58
C ILE A 113 -0.95 -14.06 -2.99
N HIS A 114 -0.43 -14.57 -4.11
CA HIS A 114 -0.67 -15.94 -4.53
C HIS A 114 0.28 -16.87 -3.78
N MET A 115 -0.29 -17.82 -3.04
CA MET A 115 0.47 -18.84 -2.33
C MET A 115 0.80 -20.00 -3.27
N LYS A 116 1.86 -20.75 -2.97
CA LYS A 116 2.21 -21.98 -3.71
C LYS A 116 1.08 -23.02 -3.71
N SER A 117 0.19 -22.97 -2.73
CA SER A 117 -0.98 -23.84 -2.62
C SER A 117 -2.16 -23.43 -3.51
N GLY A 118 -2.04 -22.35 -4.29
CA GLY A 118 -3.13 -21.78 -5.08
C GLY A 118 -4.07 -20.85 -4.30
N LYS A 119 -3.94 -20.79 -2.96
CA LYS A 119 -4.74 -19.89 -2.11
C LYS A 119 -4.29 -18.44 -2.24
N LEU A 120 -5.23 -17.52 -2.03
CA LEU A 120 -4.98 -16.08 -2.00
C LEU A 120 -4.86 -15.57 -0.56
N ARG A 121 -3.99 -14.58 -0.36
CA ARG A 121 -3.75 -13.96 0.95
C ARG A 121 -3.54 -12.45 0.81
N TRP A 122 -4.05 -11.70 1.77
CA TRP A 122 -3.80 -10.27 1.89
C TRP A 122 -3.32 -9.98 3.29
N LYS A 123 -2.04 -9.66 3.42
CA LYS A 123 -1.43 -9.33 4.71
C LYS A 123 -1.46 -7.81 4.89
N VAL A 124 -2.16 -7.34 5.91
CA VAL A 124 -2.23 -5.91 6.22
C VAL A 124 -1.06 -5.53 7.11
N ARG A 125 -0.47 -4.35 6.87
CA ARG A 125 0.58 -3.76 7.70
C ARG A 125 0.07 -2.45 8.27
N PHE A 126 -0.12 -2.40 9.58
CA PHE A 126 -0.71 -1.26 10.29
C PHE A 126 0.34 -0.24 10.77
N ASP A 127 1.57 -0.32 10.28
CA ASP A 127 2.79 0.32 10.80
C ASP A 127 2.56 1.76 11.33
N ASN A 128 1.95 2.65 10.53
CA ASN A 128 1.70 4.05 10.91
C ASN A 128 0.22 4.38 11.23
N SER A 129 -0.68 3.40 11.16
CA SER A 129 -2.13 3.60 11.28
C SER A 129 -2.67 3.50 12.72
N GLN A 130 -1.86 3.07 13.68
CA GLN A 130 -2.32 2.82 15.07
C GLN A 130 -2.88 4.06 15.79
N LYS A 131 -2.51 5.26 15.33
CA LYS A 131 -3.05 6.51 15.88
C LYS A 131 -4.44 6.85 15.35
N ALA A 132 -4.79 6.35 14.17
CA ALA A 132 -6.02 6.68 13.47
C ALA A 132 -7.25 6.19 14.25
N ASP A 133 -8.31 6.97 14.21
CA ASP A 133 -9.60 6.64 14.78
C ASP A 133 -10.37 5.69 13.85
N ILE A 134 -10.12 5.80 12.55
CA ILE A 134 -10.65 4.92 11.50
C ILE A 134 -9.50 4.51 10.57
N THR A 135 -9.38 3.21 10.29
CA THR A 135 -8.46 2.68 9.28
C THR A 135 -9.25 2.07 8.12
N ILE A 136 -9.03 2.59 6.92
CA ILE A 136 -9.57 2.05 5.67
C ILE A 136 -8.54 1.10 5.07
N VAL A 137 -8.86 -0.18 4.97
CA VAL A 137 -8.02 -1.17 4.29
C VAL A 137 -8.65 -1.51 2.94
N ILE A 138 -7.95 -1.17 1.87
CA ILE A 138 -8.33 -1.46 0.48
C ILE A 138 -7.74 -2.81 0.11
N ARG A 139 -8.60 -3.80 -0.10
CA ARG A 139 -8.19 -5.14 -0.54
C ARG A 139 -8.17 -5.17 -2.05
N MET A 140 -7.01 -5.44 -2.65
CA MET A 140 -6.90 -5.51 -4.11
C MET A 140 -7.41 -6.85 -4.66
N ASN A 141 -7.87 -6.87 -5.91
CA ASN A 141 -8.25 -8.12 -6.59
C ASN A 141 -7.05 -9.06 -6.80
N SER A 142 -7.29 -10.27 -7.32
CA SER A 142 -6.23 -11.27 -7.54
C SER A 142 -5.11 -10.75 -8.44
N GLN A 143 -5.44 -9.91 -9.42
CA GLN A 143 -4.50 -9.32 -10.37
C GLN A 143 -3.79 -8.07 -9.82
N ASN A 144 -4.18 -7.57 -8.64
CA ASN A 144 -3.69 -6.31 -8.05
C ASN A 144 -3.91 -5.06 -8.92
N ILE A 145 -4.95 -5.04 -9.75
CA ILE A 145 -5.22 -3.93 -10.69
C ILE A 145 -6.36 -3.02 -10.23
N SER A 146 -7.26 -3.51 -9.38
CA SER A 146 -8.39 -2.75 -8.86
C SER A 146 -8.73 -3.19 -7.43
N PRO A 147 -9.45 -2.38 -6.64
CA PRO A 147 -10.05 -2.82 -5.40
C PRO A 147 -11.01 -3.97 -5.66
N LEU A 148 -11.04 -4.89 -4.71
CA LEU A 148 -12.08 -5.89 -4.57
C LEU A 148 -13.15 -5.39 -3.59
N ASP A 149 -12.73 -4.82 -2.47
CA ASP A 149 -13.58 -4.28 -1.41
C ASP A 149 -12.76 -3.41 -0.43
N PHE A 150 -13.47 -2.74 0.47
CA PHE A 150 -12.93 -1.81 1.46
C PHE A 150 -13.32 -2.28 2.87
N TYR A 151 -12.37 -2.30 3.80
CA TYR A 151 -12.67 -2.53 5.22
C TYR A 151 -12.53 -1.22 5.98
N ILE A 152 -13.60 -0.76 6.63
CA ILE A 152 -13.60 0.46 7.45
C ILE A 152 -13.57 0.03 8.91
N ILE A 153 -12.38 0.06 9.51
CA ILE A 153 -12.13 -0.51 10.83
C ILE A 153 -11.96 0.61 11.86
N PRO A 154 -12.82 0.69 12.89
CA PRO A 154 -12.65 1.66 13.96
C PRO A 154 -11.51 1.23 14.90
N LYS A 155 -10.87 2.22 15.54
CA LYS A 155 -9.73 2.02 16.45
C LYS A 155 -9.99 1.05 17.61
N ILE A 156 -11.24 0.92 18.04
CA ILE A 156 -11.61 0.01 19.14
C ILE A 156 -11.31 -1.46 18.80
N GLU A 157 -11.24 -1.83 17.52
CA GLU A 157 -10.93 -3.18 17.07
C GLU A 157 -9.42 -3.47 17.02
N ASN A 158 -8.74 -3.31 18.16
CA ASN A 158 -7.28 -3.51 18.31
C ASN A 158 -6.79 -4.92 17.89
N GLU A 159 -7.69 -5.91 17.88
CA GLU A 159 -7.40 -7.29 17.46
C GLU A 159 -6.97 -7.39 15.99
N TYR A 160 -7.32 -6.41 15.14
CA TYR A 160 -6.95 -6.44 13.72
C TYR A 160 -5.54 -5.90 13.42
N SER A 161 -4.74 -5.50 14.41
CA SER A 161 -3.35 -5.07 14.20
C SER A 161 -2.44 -6.08 13.48
N LYS A 162 -2.86 -7.36 13.41
CA LYS A 162 -2.20 -8.43 12.63
C LYS A 162 -3.14 -9.09 11.60
N MET A 163 -4.07 -8.32 11.03
CA MET A 163 -5.08 -8.81 10.08
C MET A 163 -4.45 -9.43 8.83
N CYS A 164 -4.93 -10.63 8.51
CA CYS A 164 -4.62 -11.34 7.28
C CYS A 164 -5.93 -11.88 6.69
N MET A 165 -6.27 -11.45 5.48
CA MET A 165 -7.51 -11.86 4.82
C MET A 165 -7.27 -13.04 3.88
N THR A 166 -8.34 -13.78 3.66
CA THR A 166 -8.40 -14.88 2.69
C THR A 166 -9.62 -14.72 1.79
N GLU A 167 -9.80 -15.59 0.81
CA GLU A 167 -10.99 -15.64 -0.05
C GLU A 167 -12.29 -15.66 0.77
N THR A 168 -12.27 -16.30 1.94
CA THR A 168 -13.37 -16.32 2.91
C THR A 168 -12.86 -15.85 4.27
N ASN A 169 -13.45 -14.79 4.81
CA ASN A 169 -13.08 -14.25 6.11
C ASN A 169 -14.07 -14.72 7.19
N ASN A 170 -13.75 -14.41 8.45
CA ASN A 170 -14.71 -14.63 9.52
C ASN A 170 -15.81 -13.54 9.48
N ILE A 171 -16.98 -13.88 10.01
CA ILE A 171 -18.15 -13.00 10.02
C ILE A 171 -17.85 -11.65 10.69
N ARG A 172 -17.03 -11.64 11.76
CA ARG A 172 -16.71 -10.43 12.53
C ARG A 172 -15.96 -9.42 11.67
N LEU A 173 -15.03 -9.88 10.85
CA LEU A 173 -14.28 -9.02 9.94
C LEU A 173 -15.16 -8.54 8.77
N ASP A 174 -16.03 -9.41 8.26
CA ASP A 174 -16.96 -9.07 7.18
C ASP A 174 -17.99 -8.00 7.58
N LEU A 175 -18.25 -7.78 8.88
CA LEU A 175 -19.07 -6.66 9.36
C LEU A 175 -18.49 -5.28 9.00
N TYR A 176 -17.18 -5.19 8.80
CA TYR A 176 -16.48 -3.96 8.43
C TYR A 176 -16.25 -3.85 6.93
N ARG A 177 -16.72 -4.81 6.13
CA ARG A 177 -16.53 -4.86 4.69
C ARG A 177 -17.59 -4.04 3.95
N PHE A 178 -17.15 -3.26 2.98
CA PHE A 178 -17.98 -2.43 2.12
C PHE A 178 -17.50 -2.52 0.68
N ASP A 179 -18.44 -2.35 -0.27
CA ASP A 179 -18.12 -2.33 -1.70
C ASP A 179 -17.49 -0.99 -2.14
N ASN A 180 -17.75 0.08 -1.39
CA ASN A 180 -17.23 1.42 -1.64
C ASN A 180 -17.14 2.25 -0.34
N LEU A 181 -16.75 3.52 -0.44
CA LEU A 181 -16.59 4.43 0.70
C LEU A 181 -17.80 5.36 0.93
N ASP A 182 -18.90 5.18 0.21
CA ASP A 182 -20.05 6.10 0.23
C ASP A 182 -20.67 6.20 1.63
N LYS A 183 -20.80 5.08 2.33
CA LYS A 183 -21.33 5.06 3.70
C LYS A 183 -20.45 5.86 4.67
N LEU A 184 -19.13 5.79 4.51
CA LEU A 184 -18.22 6.59 5.32
C LEU A 184 -18.41 8.08 5.02
N LEU A 185 -18.47 8.45 3.74
CA LEU A 185 -18.71 9.82 3.30
C LEU A 185 -20.03 10.36 3.88
N GLN A 186 -21.10 9.58 3.85
CA GLN A 186 -22.38 9.95 4.46
C GLN A 186 -22.28 10.22 5.97
N ILE A 187 -21.53 9.39 6.71
CA ILE A 187 -21.38 9.54 8.17
C ILE A 187 -20.56 10.78 8.53
N ILE A 188 -19.54 11.12 7.72
CA ILE A 188 -18.66 12.27 8.01
C ILE A 188 -19.18 13.60 7.45
N THR A 189 -20.17 13.55 6.54
CA THR A 189 -20.74 14.74 5.89
C THR A 189 -21.35 15.68 6.93
N ARG A 190 -20.96 16.95 6.89
CA ARG A 190 -21.55 17.97 7.77
C ARG A 190 -22.86 18.49 7.20
N MET A 191 -23.93 18.37 8.00
CA MET A 191 -25.23 18.96 7.73
C MET A 191 -25.44 20.19 8.61
N LYS A 192 -26.04 21.25 8.06
CA LYS A 192 -26.42 22.42 8.86
C LYS A 192 -27.57 22.03 9.79
N VAL A 193 -27.44 22.33 11.07
CA VAL A 193 -28.45 22.01 12.10
C VAL A 193 -29.85 22.53 11.75
N ARG A 194 -29.98 23.63 10.98
CA ARG A 194 -31.28 24.16 10.54
C ARG A 194 -32.03 23.28 9.53
N GLU A 195 -31.33 22.44 8.78
CA GLU A 195 -31.95 21.55 7.78
C GLU A 195 -32.53 20.27 8.42
N LEU A 196 -32.01 19.85 9.59
CA LEU A 196 -32.50 18.70 10.36
C LEU A 196 -33.90 18.88 10.95
N TYR A 197 -34.35 20.12 11.14
CA TYR A 197 -35.68 20.44 11.71
C TYR A 197 -36.74 20.78 10.66
N ALA A 198 -36.39 20.72 9.37
CA ALA A 198 -37.28 21.03 8.25
C ALA A 198 -37.70 19.79 7.43
N ALA A 199 -37.21 18.60 7.79
CA ALA A 199 -37.53 17.31 7.19
C ALA A 199 -38.26 16.42 8.20
#